data_AF-A0A8J7N8W0-F1
#
_entry.id   AF-A0A8J7N8W0-F1
#
_cell.length_a   1.000
_cell.length_b   1.000
_cell.length_c   1.000
_cell.angle_alpha   90.00
_cell.angle_beta   90.00
_cell.angle_gamma   90.00
#
_symmetry.space_group_name_H-M   'P 1'
#
loop_
_entity.id
_entity.type
_entity.pdbx_description
1 polymer ?
#
loop_
_entity_poly.entity_id
_entity_poly.type
_entity_poly.pdbx_seq_one_letter_code
_entity_poly.pdbx_strand_id
1 'polypeptide(L)'
;LIAYKQPISQSKVVEVIGNRAYEYIKELRKKEFITIRKKGRTKVISTTGRFRKYFALEGVELPWQPEPEEGSDRSEEDLKEEPVLEEDAEAQGET
;
A
#
# COMPACT_ATOMS: atom_id res chain seq x y z
N LEU A 1 -8.28 12.19 -7.39
CA LEU A 1 -6.94 11.64 -7.65
C LEU A 1 -6.10 11.47 -6.38
N ILE A 2 -5.78 12.54 -5.64
CA ILE A 2 -4.85 12.46 -4.48
C ILE A 2 -5.36 11.52 -3.38
N ALA A 3 -6.64 11.57 -3.01
CA ALA A 3 -7.22 10.70 -1.99
C ALA A 3 -7.16 9.20 -2.33
N TYR A 4 -7.27 8.85 -3.62
CA TYR A 4 -7.31 7.47 -4.11
C TYR A 4 -5.92 6.89 -4.39
N LYS A 5 -4.95 7.71 -4.79
CA LYS A 5 -3.58 7.27 -5.15
C LYS A 5 -2.53 7.69 -4.12
N GLN A 6 -2.94 8.03 -2.90
CA GLN A 6 -2.00 8.42 -1.86
C GLN A 6 -1.15 7.22 -1.42
N PRO A 7 0.15 7.43 -1.14
CA PRO A 7 0.91 8.68 -1.25
C PRO A 7 1.38 8.97 -2.70
N ILE A 8 1.15 10.18 -3.20
CA ILE A 8 1.49 10.58 -4.58
C ILE A 8 2.52 11.73 -4.61
N SER A 9 3.42 11.73 -5.60
CA SER A 9 4.37 12.83 -5.81
C SER A 9 3.71 14.04 -6.45
N GLN A 10 4.16 15.25 -6.09
CA GLN A 10 3.68 16.49 -6.69
C GLN A 10 3.86 16.48 -8.22
N SER A 11 4.98 15.96 -8.72
CA SER A 11 5.24 15.82 -10.15
C SER A 11 4.17 14.99 -10.85
N LYS A 12 3.74 13.87 -10.25
CA LYS A 12 2.69 13.02 -10.83
C LYS A 12 1.31 13.69 -10.79
N VAL A 13 1.02 14.49 -9.76
CA VAL A 13 -0.22 15.29 -9.71
C VAL A 13 -0.23 16.34 -10.83
N VAL A 14 0.90 17.00 -11.06
CA VAL A 14 1.06 17.99 -12.13
C VAL A 14 0.97 17.34 -13.52
N GLU A 15 1.51 16.14 -13.69
CA GLU A 15 1.41 15.40 -14.96
C GLU A 15 -0.04 15.07 -15.33
N VAL A 16 -0.87 14.67 -14.36
CA VAL A 16 -2.26 14.27 -14.62
C VAL A 16 -3.20 15.48 -14.78
N ILE A 17 -2.99 16.55 -14.00
CA ILE A 17 -3.90 17.71 -13.98
C ILE A 17 -3.40 18.85 -14.89
N GLY A 18 -2.09 18.91 -15.16
CA GLY A 18 -1.43 20.02 -15.86
C GLY A 18 -1.14 21.22 -14.95
N ASN A 19 -0.98 22.40 -15.56
CA ASN A 19 -0.50 23.62 -14.89
C ASN A 19 -1.34 24.05 -13.67
N ARG A 20 -2.64 23.77 -13.66
CA ARG A 20 -3.55 24.13 -12.54
C ARG A 20 -3.29 23.33 -11.26
N ALA A 21 -2.55 22.23 -11.33
CA ALA A 21 -2.21 21.42 -10.17
C ALA A 21 -1.57 22.23 -9.04
N TYR A 22 -0.70 23.19 -9.38
CA TYR A 22 -0.01 24.03 -8.39
C TYR A 22 -0.99 24.91 -7.60
N GLU A 23 -2.00 25.48 -8.26
CA GLU A 23 -3.02 26.28 -7.61
C GLU A 23 -3.86 25.43 -6.68
N TYR A 24 -4.36 24.28 -7.15
CA TYR A 24 -5.14 23.37 -6.32
C TYR A 24 -4.36 22.86 -5.11
N ILE A 25 -3.08 22.52 -5.28
CA ILE A 25 -2.22 22.13 -4.16
C ILE A 25 -2.08 23.28 -3.15
N LYS A 26 -1.95 24.52 -3.62
CA LYS A 26 -1.85 25.69 -2.75
C LYS A 26 -3.14 25.94 -1.98
N GLU A 27 -4.29 25.84 -2.63
CA GLU A 27 -5.62 25.99 -2.01
C GLU A 27 -5.91 24.87 -1.01
N LEU A 28 -5.66 23.62 -1.38
CA LEU A 28 -5.84 22.46 -0.52
C LEU A 28 -4.92 22.51 0.70
N ARG A 29 -3.69 23.02 0.52
CA ARG A 29 -2.76 23.26 1.64
C ARG A 29 -3.27 24.38 2.54
N LYS A 30 -3.80 25.48 1.98
CA LYS A 30 -4.37 26.60 2.75
C LYS A 30 -5.57 26.15 3.59
N LYS A 31 -6.36 25.20 3.08
CA LYS A 31 -7.49 24.56 3.79
C LYS A 31 -7.06 23.43 4.72
N GLU A 32 -5.75 23.17 4.86
CA GLU A 32 -5.21 22.07 5.69
C GLU A 32 -5.74 20.67 5.32
N PHE A 33 -6.20 20.49 4.09
CA PHE A 33 -6.74 19.22 3.58
C PHE A 33 -5.66 18.26 3.09
N ILE A 34 -4.50 18.79 2.72
CA ILE A 34 -3.35 17.98 2.30
C ILE A 34 -2.11 18.35 3.11
N THR A 35 -1.29 17.35 3.38
CA THR A 35 0.05 17.54 3.92
C THR A 35 1.08 17.28 2.83
N ILE A 36 2.15 18.07 2.85
CA ILE A 36 3.26 17.95 1.90
C ILE A 36 4.50 17.62 2.72
N ARG A 37 5.08 16.45 2.47
CA ARG A 37 6.35 16.02 3.07
C ARG A 37 7.43 16.03 2.00
N LYS A 38 8.60 16.57 2.32
CA LYS A 38 9.76 16.52 1.43
C LYS A 38 10.44 15.16 1.61
N LYS A 39 10.48 14.35 0.56
CA LYS A 39 11.21 13.07 0.52
C LYS A 39 12.33 13.21 -0.50
N GLY A 40 13.53 13.56 -0.01
CA GLY A 40 14.69 13.84 -0.84
C GLY A 40 14.48 15.02 -1.79
N ARG A 41 14.53 14.75 -3.10
CA ARG A 41 14.34 15.75 -4.18
C ARG A 41 12.87 16.01 -4.53
N THR A 42 11.95 15.17 -4.06
CA THR A 42 10.54 15.22 -4.47
C THR A 42 9.65 15.57 -3.28
N LYS A 43 8.53 16.26 -3.56
CA LYS A 43 7.47 16.54 -2.58
C LYS A 43 6.39 15.47 -2.70
N VAL A 44 6.10 14.78 -1.61
CA VAL A 44 5.06 13.78 -1.50
C VAL A 44 3.85 14.41 -0.83
N ILE A 45 2.68 14.19 -1.41
CA ILE A 45 1.41 14.76 -0.98
C ILE A 45 0.53 13.63 -0.44
N SER A 46 -0.05 13.86 0.74
CA SER A 46 -1.01 12.95 1.38
C SER A 46 -2.21 13.72 1.90
N THR A 47 -3.38 13.09 2.00
CA THR A 47 -4.57 13.71 2.61
C THR A 47 -4.48 13.72 4.13
N THR A 48 -5.06 14.72 4.78
CA THR A 48 -5.10 14.86 6.24
C THR A 48 -6.43 14.35 6.82
N GLY A 49 -6.50 14.17 8.14
CA GLY A 49 -7.77 13.84 8.82
C GLY A 49 -8.85 14.90 8.64
N ARG A 50 -8.48 16.18 8.47
CA ARG A 50 -9.42 17.28 8.17
C ARG A 50 -10.11 17.11 6.82
N PHE A 51 -9.38 16.63 5.81
CA PHE A 51 -9.98 16.29 4.53
C PHE A 51 -11.04 15.20 4.71
N ARG A 52 -10.73 14.14 5.46
CA ARG A 52 -11.69 13.05 5.72
C ARG A 52 -12.95 13.55 6.43
N LYS A 53 -12.79 14.41 7.44
CA LYS A 53 -13.89 15.01 8.20
C LYS A 53 -14.74 15.98 7.37
N TYR A 54 -14.10 16.82 6.54
CA TYR A 54 -14.81 17.80 5.71
C TYR A 54 -15.60 17.13 4.59
N PHE A 55 -15.02 16.12 3.94
CA PHE A 55 -15.71 15.36 2.90
C PHE A 55 -16.63 14.26 3.46
N ALA A 56 -16.85 14.23 4.79
CA ALA A 56 -17.67 13.24 5.46
C ALA A 56 -17.36 11.80 4.99
N LEU A 57 -16.08 11.48 4.78
CA LEU A 57 -15.63 10.13 4.40
C LEU A 57 -15.84 9.10 5.53
N GLU A 58 -16.57 9.45 6.59
CA GLU A 58 -17.06 8.53 7.62
C GLU A 58 -18.15 7.57 7.11
N GLY A 59 -18.59 7.69 5.85
CA GLY A 59 -19.54 6.76 5.23
C GLY A 59 -19.21 6.34 3.81
N VAL A 60 -18.03 6.70 3.28
CA VAL A 60 -17.60 6.19 1.97
C VAL A 60 -16.81 4.92 2.21
N GLU A 61 -17.54 3.80 2.33
CA GLU A 61 -16.99 2.50 1.94
C GLU A 61 -16.45 2.66 0.53
N LEU A 62 -15.13 2.58 0.37
CA LEU A 62 -14.53 2.54 -0.95
C LEU A 62 -14.93 1.20 -1.57
N PRO A 63 -15.77 1.15 -2.62
CA PRO A 63 -16.11 -0.11 -3.25
C PRO A 63 -14.99 -0.42 -4.23
N TRP A 64 -13.89 -1.00 -3.77
CA TRP A 64 -12.94 -1.72 -4.63
C TRP A 64 -11.87 -2.45 -3.81
N GLN A 65 -12.21 -3.63 -3.31
CA GLN A 65 -11.28 -4.74 -3.34
C GLN A 65 -11.70 -5.55 -4.57
N PRO A 66 -10.87 -5.73 -5.62
CA PRO A 66 -11.15 -6.82 -6.54
C PRO A 66 -11.02 -8.08 -5.69
N GLU A 67 -12.14 -8.76 -5.44
CA GLU A 67 -12.11 -10.14 -4.99
C GLU A 67 -11.16 -10.86 -5.96
N PRO A 68 -10.05 -11.46 -5.48
CA PRO A 68 -9.23 -12.25 -6.37
C PRO A 68 -10.16 -13.25 -7.03
N GLU A 69 -10.27 -13.18 -8.34
CA GLU A 69 -10.99 -14.11 -9.17
C GLU A 69 -10.39 -15.51 -8.91
N GLU A 70 -10.99 -16.20 -7.93
CA GLU A 70 -10.68 -17.57 -7.55
C GLU A 70 -11.02 -18.44 -8.75
N GLY A 71 -9.98 -18.68 -9.54
CA GLY A 71 -10.08 -19.33 -10.84
C GLY A 71 -8.72 -19.80 -11.32
N SER A 72 -8.01 -20.58 -10.49
CA SER A 72 -7.07 -21.61 -10.96
C SER A 72 -7.08 -22.69 -9.88
N ASP A 73 -8.04 -23.61 -9.93
CA ASP A 73 -7.89 -24.92 -10.57
C ASP A 73 -6.64 -25.69 -10.09
N ARG A 74 -6.94 -26.71 -9.25
CA ARG A 74 -6.23 -27.98 -8.96
C ARG A 74 -4.85 -27.93 -8.26
N SER A 75 -4.58 -28.75 -7.23
CA SER A 75 -5.26 -29.94 -6.70
C SER A 75 -4.91 -30.14 -5.22
N GLU A 76 -5.92 -30.51 -4.42
CA GLU A 76 -5.75 -31.33 -3.20
C GLU A 76 -4.86 -32.53 -3.54
N GLU A 77 -3.69 -32.72 -2.90
CA GLU A 77 -3.06 -34.04 -2.65
C GLU A 77 -1.61 -34.02 -2.12
N ASP A 78 -0.87 -32.91 -2.07
CA ASP A 78 0.48 -32.90 -1.44
C ASP A 78 0.39 -32.70 0.08
N LEU A 79 -0.24 -33.69 0.70
CA LEU A 79 -0.10 -34.09 2.09
C LEU A 79 1.40 -34.25 2.45
N LYS A 80 1.72 -33.90 3.71
CA LYS A 80 2.67 -34.62 4.60
C LYS A 80 4.09 -34.81 4.04
N GLU A 81 5.12 -34.25 4.66
CA GLU A 81 5.67 -34.81 5.89
C GLU A 81 6.68 -33.82 6.49
N GLU A 82 6.62 -33.66 7.81
CA GLU A 82 7.65 -32.96 8.58
C GLU A 82 8.97 -33.75 8.52
N PRO A 83 10.13 -33.12 8.27
CA PRO A 83 11.40 -33.81 8.44
C PRO A 83 11.75 -33.88 9.92
N VAL A 84 11.37 -34.99 10.58
CA VAL A 84 12.02 -35.47 11.81
C VAL A 84 13.06 -36.49 11.41
N LEU A 85 14.34 -36.13 11.46
CA LEU A 85 15.42 -37.09 11.61
C LEU A 85 16.47 -36.49 12.55
N GLU A 86 16.43 -36.99 13.78
CA GLU A 86 17.45 -36.89 14.80
C GLU A 86 18.33 -38.16 14.72
N GLU A 87 19.58 -38.02 15.15
CA GLU A 87 20.56 -39.07 15.49
C GLU A 87 21.31 -39.78 14.35
N ASP A 88 22.35 -39.12 13.84
CA ASP A 88 23.52 -39.82 13.31
C ASP A 88 24.41 -40.32 14.45
N ALA A 89 24.73 -41.60 14.33
CA ALA A 89 25.46 -42.46 15.23
C ALA A 89 26.93 -42.07 15.47
N GLU A 90 27.42 -42.30 16.69
CA GLU A 90 28.81 -42.67 16.91
C GLU A 90 28.89 -44.03 17.61
N ALA A 91 29.22 -45.03 16.79
CA ALA A 91 29.47 -46.40 17.17
C ALA A 91 30.77 -46.55 17.97
N GLN A 92 30.76 -47.55 18.84
CA GLN A 92 31.89 -48.07 19.62
C GLN A 92 32.86 -48.89 18.74
N GLY A 93 34.13 -48.99 19.18
CA GLY A 93 35.09 -50.07 18.84
C GLY A 93 36.23 -49.62 17.91
N GLU A 94 37.46 -49.39 18.36
CA GLU A 94 38.49 -50.33 18.88
C GLU A 94 39.07 -51.27 17.81
N THR A 95 40.24 -50.90 17.27
CA THR A 95 41.41 -51.78 17.05
C THR A 95 42.66 -50.95 16.79
#